data_AF-A0A804NQL9-F1
#
_entry.id   AF-A0A804NQL9-F1
#
_cell.length_a   1.000
_cell.length_b   1.000
_cell.length_c   1.000
_cell.angle_alpha   90.00
_cell.angle_beta   90.00
_cell.angle_gamma   90.00
#
_symmetry.space_group_name_H-M   'P 1'
#
loop_
_entity.id
_entity.type
_entity.pdbx_description
1 polymer ?
#
loop_
_entity_poly.entity_id
_entity_poly.type
_entity_poly.pdbx_seq_one_letter_code
_entity_poly.pdbx_strand_id
1 'polypeptide(L)'
;MEIIIIISLVILLALGALFAIPKSQNKGKSKGTDLGAGMTSRSFTKEEISKHNTRKDCWIVIKDKVYDVTPYVEEHPGGDAILNNAGGDSTEGFFGSVTYIASYTS
;
A
#
# COMPACT_ATOMS: atom_id res chain seq x y z
N MET A 1 1.38 -3.01 50.25
CA MET A 1 0.89 -2.05 49.24
C MET A 1 2.03 -1.35 48.50
N GLU A 2 3.16 -1.05 49.17
CA GLU A 2 4.30 -0.34 48.55
C GLU A 2 5.12 -1.19 47.53
N ILE A 3 5.24 -2.51 47.74
CA ILE A 3 5.99 -3.41 46.84
C ILE A 3 5.34 -3.53 45.44
N ILE A 4 4.01 -3.47 45.36
CA ILE A 4 3.27 -3.60 44.09
C ILE A 4 3.50 -2.36 43.21
N ILE A 5 3.58 -1.16 43.81
CA ILE A 5 3.80 0.11 43.10
C ILE A 5 5.21 0.15 42.46
N ILE A 6 6.22 -0.36 43.16
CA ILE A 6 7.60 -0.40 42.66
C ILE A 6 7.73 -1.38 41.48
N ILE A 7 7.08 -2.55 41.57
CA ILE A 7 7.09 -3.55 40.49
C ILE A 7 6.40 -3.01 39.23
N SER A 8 5.27 -2.31 39.37
CA SER A 8 4.57 -1.68 38.24
C SER A 8 5.40 -0.59 37.55
N LEU A 9 6.14 0.23 38.31
CA LEU A 9 7.01 1.26 37.76
C LEU A 9 8.21 0.66 36.99
N VAL A 10 8.81 -0.41 37.50
CA VAL A 10 9.92 -1.10 36.83
C VAL A 10 9.47 -1.78 35.54
N ILE A 11 8.27 -2.37 35.51
CA ILE A 11 7.71 -3.00 34.30
C ILE A 11 7.34 -1.95 33.24
N LEU A 12 6.80 -0.80 33.62
CA LEU A 12 6.51 0.31 32.70
C LEU A 12 7.79 0.91 32.09
N LEU A 13 8.87 1.03 32.87
CA LEU A 13 10.16 1.49 32.36
C LEU A 13 10.83 0.46 31.43
N ALA A 14 10.70 -0.84 31.72
CA ALA A 14 11.26 -1.90 30.89
C ALA A 14 10.50 -2.11 29.56
N LEU A 15 9.17 -1.94 29.54
CA LEU A 15 8.36 -2.05 28.31
C LEU A 15 8.48 -0.83 27.40
N GLY A 16 8.76 0.35 27.95
CA GLY A 16 8.98 1.57 27.15
C GLY A 16 10.19 1.48 26.20
N ALA A 17 11.19 0.66 26.55
CA ALA A 17 12.39 0.47 25.74
C ALA A 17 12.22 -0.52 24.56
N LEU A 18 11.11 -1.27 24.49
CA LEU A 18 10.81 -2.15 23.34
C LEU A 18 10.04 -1.41 22.23
N PHE A 19 9.36 -0.30 22.54
CA PHE A 19 8.61 0.49 21.57
C PHE A 19 9.50 1.45 20.74
N ALA A 20 10.79 1.56 21.10
CA ALA A 20 11.78 2.36 20.39
C ALA A 20 12.58 1.52 19.40
N ILE A 21 11.93 0.68 18.59
CA ILE A 21 12.53 0.25 17.32
C ILE A 21 12.43 1.47 16.40
N PRO A 22 13.54 2.18 16.09
CA PRO A 22 13.47 3.24 15.10
C PRO A 22 13.06 2.58 13.79
N LYS A 23 11.92 3.00 13.25
CA LYS A 23 11.49 2.69 11.89
C LYS A 23 12.65 3.13 10.99
N SER A 24 13.47 2.16 10.55
CA SER A 24 14.58 2.40 9.63
C SER A 24 13.94 2.90 8.35
N GLN A 25 13.89 4.22 8.23
CA GLN A 25 13.47 4.90 7.03
C GLN A 25 14.54 4.60 5.99
N ASN A 26 14.33 3.54 5.22
CA ASN A 26 15.01 3.40 3.95
C ASN A 26 14.47 4.52 3.05
N LYS A 27 15.10 5.69 3.17
CA LYS A 27 14.90 6.86 2.31
C LYS A 27 15.36 6.46 0.92
N GLY A 28 14.45 5.86 0.16
CA GLY A 28 14.43 5.97 -1.29
C GLY A 28 14.21 7.44 -1.65
N LYS A 29 15.28 8.22 -1.59
CA LYS A 29 15.32 9.60 -2.06
C LYS A 29 15.18 9.56 -3.58
N SER A 30 13.96 9.69 -4.08
CA SER A 30 13.76 10.21 -5.42
C SER A 30 13.19 11.60 -5.27
N LYS A 31 14.11 12.56 -5.18
CA LYS A 31 13.83 13.97 -5.40
C LYS A 31 13.72 14.11 -6.93
N GLY A 32 12.51 13.89 -7.46
CA GLY A 32 12.17 14.21 -8.84
C GLY A 32 11.46 15.55 -8.85
N THR A 33 12.23 16.61 -9.03
CA THR A 33 11.71 17.92 -9.40
C THR A 33 11.27 17.87 -10.87
N ASP A 34 10.27 18.70 -11.17
CA ASP A 34 9.96 19.29 -12.47
C ASP A 34 9.74 18.40 -13.72
N LEU A 35 8.47 18.31 -14.11
CA LEU A 35 7.95 18.58 -15.46
C LEU A 35 9.03 18.75 -16.56
N GLY A 36 9.45 17.63 -17.17
CA GLY A 36 10.36 17.65 -18.30
C GLY A 36 10.26 16.35 -19.11
N ALA A 37 9.96 16.48 -20.40
CA ALA A 37 9.74 15.38 -21.33
C ALA A 37 10.89 14.36 -21.36
N GLY A 38 10.61 13.15 -20.91
CA GLY A 38 11.48 11.99 -20.94
C GLY A 38 10.80 10.87 -20.18
N MET A 39 10.03 10.01 -20.86
CA MET A 39 9.29 8.92 -20.25
C MET A 39 10.26 7.84 -19.74
N THR A 40 10.85 8.07 -18.57
CA THR A 40 11.50 7.01 -17.80
C THR A 40 10.40 6.15 -17.23
N SER A 41 10.22 4.95 -17.79
CA SER A 41 9.29 3.95 -17.25
C SER A 41 9.77 3.56 -15.84
N ARG A 42 9.13 4.11 -14.81
CA ARG A 42 9.40 3.73 -13.42
C ARG A 42 8.70 2.40 -13.13
N SER A 43 9.47 1.40 -12.73
CA SER A 43 8.95 0.12 -12.23
C SER A 43 8.73 0.19 -10.73
N PHE A 44 7.69 -0.50 -10.25
CA PHE A 44 7.36 -0.62 -8.83
C PHE A 44 7.35 -2.09 -8.43
N THR A 45 7.81 -2.41 -7.21
CA THR A 45 7.68 -3.77 -6.67
C THR A 45 6.33 -3.94 -5.97
N LYS A 46 5.89 -5.19 -5.77
CA LYS A 46 4.66 -5.48 -5.03
C LYS A 46 4.70 -4.93 -3.61
N GLU A 47 5.86 -4.97 -2.96
CA GLU A 47 6.08 -4.45 -1.60
C GLU A 47 6.06 -2.92 -1.53
N GLU A 48 6.35 -2.24 -2.63
CA GLU A 48 6.17 -0.79 -2.73
C GLU A 48 4.68 -0.46 -2.86
N ILE A 49 3.99 -1.13 -3.77
CA ILE A 49 2.56 -0.91 -4.04
C ILE A 49 1.70 -1.22 -2.81
N SER A 50 2.00 -2.30 -2.07
CA SER A 50 1.21 -2.72 -0.91
C SER A 50 1.17 -1.73 0.25
N LYS A 51 2.04 -0.71 0.25
CA LYS A 51 2.04 0.36 1.24
C LYS A 51 0.92 1.38 0.99
N HIS A 52 0.42 1.46 -0.23
CA HIS A 52 -0.60 2.40 -0.68
C HIS A 52 -1.99 1.75 -0.61
N ASN A 53 -2.39 1.38 0.61
CA ASN A 53 -3.56 0.53 0.86
C ASN A 53 -4.64 1.19 1.74
N THR A 54 -4.69 2.52 1.77
CA THR A 54 -5.65 3.27 2.61
C THR A 54 -6.54 4.16 1.76
N ARG A 55 -7.70 4.55 2.29
CA ARG A 55 -8.63 5.47 1.59
C ARG A 55 -7.97 6.77 1.11
N LYS A 56 -6.99 7.29 1.86
CA LYS A 56 -6.29 8.55 1.55
C LYS A 56 -4.96 8.34 0.81
N ASP A 57 -4.63 7.09 0.49
CA ASP A 57 -3.43 6.67 -0.22
C ASP A 57 -3.70 5.27 -0.80
N CYS A 58 -4.37 5.23 -1.95
CA CYS A 58 -4.93 4.01 -2.54
C CYS A 58 -4.38 3.81 -3.94
N TRP A 59 -3.49 2.82 -4.09
CA TRP A 59 -3.03 2.39 -5.41
C TRP A 59 -3.61 1.03 -5.76
N ILE A 60 -3.79 0.77 -7.04
CA ILE A 60 -4.22 -0.54 -7.55
C ILE A 60 -3.40 -0.93 -8.77
N VAL A 61 -3.31 -2.23 -9.02
CA VAL A 61 -2.72 -2.79 -10.23
C VAL A 61 -3.82 -3.31 -11.14
N ILE A 62 -3.78 -2.94 -12.42
CA ILE A 62 -4.66 -3.47 -13.47
C ILE A 62 -3.78 -3.87 -14.66
N LYS A 63 -3.73 -5.17 -15.00
CA LYS A 63 -2.90 -5.72 -16.09
C LYS A 63 -1.45 -5.21 -16.02
N ASP A 64 -0.79 -5.43 -14.89
CA ASP A 64 0.61 -5.05 -14.61
C ASP A 64 0.92 -3.54 -14.65
N LYS A 65 -0.11 -2.69 -14.71
CA LYS A 65 0.02 -1.23 -14.62
C LYS A 65 -0.45 -0.75 -13.26
N VAL A 66 0.33 0.15 -12.66
CA VAL A 66 0.04 0.74 -11.35
C VAL A 66 -0.73 2.05 -11.55
N TYR A 67 -1.82 2.22 -10.81
CA TYR A 67 -2.67 3.41 -10.84
C TYR A 67 -2.81 3.96 -9.42
N ASP A 68 -2.57 5.26 -9.28
CA ASP A 68 -3.00 6.00 -8.10
C ASP A 68 -4.47 6.38 -8.28
N VAL A 69 -5.34 5.75 -7.51
CA VAL A 69 -6.80 5.98 -7.56
C VAL A 69 -7.30 6.77 -6.37
N THR A 70 -6.41 7.25 -5.49
CA THR A 70 -6.72 8.10 -4.34
C THR A 70 -7.73 9.21 -4.65
N PRO A 71 -7.58 10.03 -5.72
CA PRO A 71 -8.53 11.11 -6.01
C PRO A 71 -9.92 10.61 -6.44
N TYR A 72 -10.04 9.36 -6.86
CA TYR A 72 -11.27 8.78 -7.40
C TYR A 72 -12.04 7.95 -6.37
N VAL A 73 -11.46 7.65 -5.21
CA VAL A 73 -12.07 6.75 -4.21
C VAL A 73 -13.49 7.20 -3.82
N GLU A 74 -13.71 8.50 -3.62
CA GLU A 74 -15.02 9.04 -3.22
C GLU A 74 -16.03 9.14 -4.37
N GLU A 75 -15.55 9.12 -5.63
CA GLU A 75 -16.38 9.19 -6.83
C GLU A 75 -16.71 7.81 -7.40
N HIS A 76 -16.08 6.76 -6.87
CA HIS A 76 -16.25 5.40 -7.36
C HIS A 76 -17.72 4.95 -7.25
N PRO A 77 -18.41 4.64 -8.36
CA PRO A 77 -19.83 4.25 -8.33
C PRO A 77 -20.12 2.99 -7.52
N GLY A 78 -19.13 2.09 -7.37
CA GLY A 78 -19.21 0.91 -6.50
C GLY A 78 -18.91 1.19 -5.03
N GLY A 79 -18.75 2.46 -4.65
CA GLY A 79 -18.41 2.90 -3.30
C GLY A 79 -17.12 2.26 -2.78
N ASP A 80 -17.16 1.78 -1.55
CA ASP A 80 -16.00 1.21 -0.84
C ASP A 80 -15.44 -0.06 -1.48
N ALA A 81 -16.10 -0.65 -2.48
CA ALA A 81 -15.59 -1.81 -3.20
C ALA A 81 -14.22 -1.56 -3.86
N ILE A 82 -13.87 -0.30 -4.19
CA ILE A 82 -12.53 0.05 -4.69
C ILE A 82 -11.42 -0.23 -3.67
N LEU A 83 -11.74 -0.23 -2.37
CA LEU A 83 -10.78 -0.43 -1.29
C LEU A 83 -10.47 -1.89 -1.00
N ASN A 84 -11.27 -2.83 -1.51
CA ASN A 84 -11.08 -4.27 -1.28
C ASN A 84 -9.71 -4.77 -1.72
N ASN A 85 -9.13 -4.15 -2.74
CA ASN A 85 -7.83 -4.49 -3.31
C ASN A 85 -6.85 -3.30 -3.27
N ALA A 86 -7.03 -2.37 -2.33
CA ALA A 86 -6.09 -1.25 -2.15
C ALA A 86 -4.69 -1.78 -1.85
N GLY A 87 -3.68 -1.26 -2.56
CA GLY A 87 -2.30 -1.75 -2.54
C GLY A 87 -2.09 -3.07 -3.26
N GLY A 88 -3.04 -3.54 -4.08
CA GLY A 88 -3.02 -4.86 -4.70
C GLY A 88 -3.55 -4.90 -6.13
N ASP A 89 -3.71 -6.12 -6.65
CA ASP A 89 -4.21 -6.37 -8.01
C ASP A 89 -5.74 -6.33 -8.03
N SER A 90 -6.29 -5.47 -8.88
CA SER A 90 -7.72 -5.27 -9.09
C SER A 90 -8.16 -5.68 -10.51
N THR A 91 -7.33 -6.41 -11.25
CA THR A 91 -7.59 -6.77 -12.65
C THR A 91 -8.88 -7.55 -12.80
N GLU A 92 -9.13 -8.55 -11.95
CA GLU A 92 -10.37 -9.33 -11.97
C GLU A 92 -11.58 -8.46 -11.58
N GLY A 93 -11.47 -7.63 -10.55
CA GLY A 93 -12.55 -6.72 -10.15
C GLY A 93 -12.91 -5.70 -11.25
N PHE A 94 -11.93 -5.30 -12.06
CA PHE A 94 -12.11 -4.34 -13.15
C PHE A 94 -12.70 -4.95 -14.42
N PHE A 95 -12.22 -6.13 -14.85
CA PHE A 95 -12.67 -6.78 -16.10
C PHE A 95 -13.75 -7.85 -15.89
N GLY A 96 -14.02 -8.23 -14.64
CA GLY A 96 -14.76 -9.43 -14.30
C GLY A 96 -13.92 -10.70 -14.43
N SER A 97 -14.48 -11.81 -13.97
CA SER A 97 -13.87 -13.13 -14.10
C SER A 97 -13.89 -13.56 -15.57
N VAL A 98 -12.71 -13.66 -16.19
CA VAL A 98 -12.55 -14.19 -17.54
C VAL A 98 -11.98 -15.60 -17.45
N THR A 99 -12.70 -16.58 -17.98
CA THR A 99 -12.21 -17.96 -18.08
C THR A 99 -11.48 -18.16 -19.39
N TYR A 100 -10.20 -18.53 -19.33
CA TYR A 100 -9.47 -19.02 -20.49
C TYR A 100 -9.89 -20.47 -20.79
N ILE A 101 -10.43 -20.70 -21.98
CA ILE A 101 -10.93 -22.03 -22.38
C ILE A 101 -9.96 -22.78 -23.31
N ALA A 102 -9.29 -22.06 -24.21
CA ALA A 102 -8.25 -22.58 -25.10
C ALA A 102 -7.61 -21.42 -25.90
N SER A 103 -6.40 -21.64 -26.42
CA SER A 103 -5.82 -20.78 -27.45
C SER A 103 -6.41 -21.12 -28.81
N TYR A 104 -6.64 -20.11 -29.64
CA TYR A 104 -6.98 -20.30 -31.04
C TYR A 104 -5.71 -20.23 -31.90
N THR A 105 -5.62 -21.11 -32.90
CA THR A 105 -4.61 -21.06 -33.97
C THR A 105 -5.34 -21.01 -35.31
N SER A 106 -4.87 -20.16 -36.24
CA SER A 106 -5.37 -20.11 -37.62
C SER A 106 -4.97 -21.36 -38.40
#